data_AF-A0AA51R079-F1
#
_entry.id   AF-A0AA51R079-F1
#
_cell.length_a   1.000
_cell.length_b   1.000
_cell.length_c   1.000
_cell.angle_alpha   90.00
_cell.angle_beta   90.00
_cell.angle_gamma   90.00
#
_symmetry.space_group_name_H-M   'P 1'
#
loop_
_entity.id
_entity.type
_entity.pdbx_description
1 polymer ?
#
loop_
_entity_poly.entity_id
_entity_poly.type
_entity_poly.pdbx_seq_one_letter_code
_entity_poly.pdbx_strand_id
1 'polypeptide(L)'
;MKKSYSRITMFGIIIVIFLFIYMIRFSIMRNTIIDIVGNNNMWKASLNMQIGYNNELVITLTTEKFEPPSEIFVDILVKDKSVYTDKLEIEDNNFSQFGIYKCNFNSIKYLEKNYKDVSVTVSVNDELITIPLNSIKTN
;
A
#
# COMPACT_ATOMS: atom_id res chain seq x y z
N MET A 1 4.23 40.88 -40.14
CA MET A 1 4.94 39.90 -39.29
C MET A 1 4.40 39.73 -37.85
N LYS A 2 3.37 40.47 -37.39
CA LYS A 2 2.82 40.34 -36.01
C LYS A 2 2.05 39.04 -35.71
N LYS A 3 1.47 38.38 -36.73
CA LYS A 3 0.65 37.15 -36.54
C LYS A 3 1.46 35.90 -36.16
N SER A 4 2.77 35.86 -36.46
CA SER A 4 3.64 34.72 -36.14
C SER A 4 4.04 34.70 -34.66
N TYR A 5 4.45 35.85 -34.12
CA TYR A 5 4.82 36.00 -32.70
C TYR A 5 3.67 35.63 -31.76
N SER A 6 2.42 35.99 -32.11
CA SER A 6 1.23 35.64 -31.33
C SER A 6 0.97 34.13 -31.23
N ARG A 7 1.38 33.33 -32.22
CA ARG A 7 1.23 31.87 -32.17
C ARG A 7 2.31 31.24 -31.31
N ILE A 8 3.54 31.73 -31.45
CA ILE A 8 4.70 31.25 -30.66
C ILE A 8 4.47 31.52 -29.16
N THR A 9 3.96 32.71 -28.80
CA THR A 9 3.62 33.03 -27.40
C THR A 9 2.49 32.14 -26.87
N MET A 10 1.49 31.83 -27.70
CA MET A 10 0.38 30.94 -27.32
C MET A 10 0.87 29.50 -27.04
N PHE A 11 1.76 28.95 -27.88
CA PHE A 11 2.38 27.65 -27.62
C PHE A 11 3.23 27.64 -26.35
N GLY A 12 3.97 28.72 -26.09
CA GLY A 12 4.73 28.89 -24.85
C GLY A 12 3.84 28.84 -23.61
N ILE A 13 2.70 29.55 -23.64
CA ILE A 13 1.71 29.55 -22.53
C ILE A 13 1.13 28.15 -22.32
N ILE A 14 0.79 27.42 -23.39
CA ILE A 14 0.26 26.06 -23.30
C ILE A 14 1.27 25.11 -22.63
N ILE A 15 2.54 25.18 -23.03
CA ILE A 15 3.62 24.36 -22.42
C ILE A 15 3.76 24.68 -20.93
N VAL A 16 3.73 25.97 -20.57
CA VAL A 16 3.78 26.40 -19.15
C VAL A 16 2.59 25.86 -18.37
N ILE A 17 1.38 25.89 -18.93
CA ILE A 17 0.18 25.32 -18.29
C ILE A 17 0.33 23.81 -18.11
N PHE A 18 0.81 23.07 -19.11
CA PHE A 18 1.05 21.63 -18.99
C PHE A 18 2.09 21.31 -17.92
N LEU A 19 3.19 22.07 -17.85
CA LEU A 19 4.19 21.93 -16.80
C LEU A 19 3.60 22.25 -15.43
N PHE A 20 2.75 23.26 -15.32
CA PHE A 20 2.10 23.63 -14.06
C PHE A 20 1.12 22.54 -13.59
N ILE A 21 0.31 21.99 -14.49
CA ILE A 21 -0.59 20.87 -14.20
C ILE A 21 0.21 19.63 -13.79
N TYR A 22 1.32 19.34 -14.48
CA TYR A 22 2.21 18.24 -14.15
C TYR A 22 2.81 18.39 -12.75
N MET A 23 3.32 19.58 -12.42
CA MET A 23 3.89 19.89 -11.11
C MET A 23 2.83 19.79 -9.99
N ILE A 24 1.61 20.27 -10.23
CA ILE A 24 0.50 20.11 -9.28
C ILE A 24 0.16 18.64 -9.07
N ARG A 25 0.00 17.85 -10.14
CA ARG A 25 -0.28 16.40 -10.02
C ARG A 25 0.82 15.64 -9.30
N PHE A 26 2.07 15.93 -9.65
CA PHE A 26 3.24 15.33 -9.01
C PHE A 26 3.30 15.68 -7.52
N SER A 27 2.99 16.93 -7.14
CA SER A 27 2.93 17.35 -5.74
C SER A 27 1.80 16.68 -4.96
N ILE A 28 0.63 16.49 -5.57
CA ILE A 28 -0.53 15.82 -4.93
C ILE A 28 -0.21 14.35 -4.65
N MET A 29 0.51 13.68 -5.56
CA MET A 29 0.90 12.28 -5.37
C MET A 29 1.93 12.09 -4.25
N ARG A 30 2.68 13.11 -3.85
CA ARG A 30 3.92 12.90 -3.10
C ARG A 30 3.77 12.64 -1.60
N ASN A 31 2.58 12.81 -1.01
CA ASN A 31 2.43 12.76 0.45
C ASN A 31 1.11 12.14 0.93
N THR A 32 0.41 11.37 0.10
CA THR A 32 -0.76 10.64 0.58
C THR A 32 -0.28 9.39 1.31
N ILE A 33 -0.40 9.40 2.64
CA ILE A 33 -0.26 8.20 3.46
C ILE A 33 -1.64 7.58 3.53
N ILE A 34 -1.77 6.39 2.95
CA ILE A 34 -2.97 5.58 3.07
C ILE A 34 -2.61 4.43 4.00
N ASP A 35 -3.13 4.48 5.22
CA ASP A 35 -3.08 3.35 6.14
C ASP A 35 -4.35 2.51 5.92
N ILE A 36 -4.17 1.30 5.41
CA ILE A 36 -5.25 0.31 5.37
C ILE A 36 -4.98 -0.70 6.48
N VAL A 37 -5.91 -0.80 7.43
CA VAL A 37 -5.73 -1.68 8.59
C VAL A 37 -6.91 -2.63 8.69
N GLY A 38 -6.61 -3.87 9.03
CA GLY A 38 -7.59 -4.88 9.36
C GLY A 38 -7.10 -5.72 10.52
N ASN A 39 -8.04 -6.24 11.31
CA ASN A 39 -7.75 -7.22 12.34
C ASN A 39 -8.85 -8.26 12.40
N ASN A 40 -8.50 -9.41 12.97
CA ASN A 40 -9.45 -10.38 13.48
C ASN A 40 -9.01 -10.77 14.91
N ASN A 41 -9.53 -11.87 15.43
CA ASN A 41 -9.24 -12.30 16.80
C ASN A 41 -7.77 -12.69 17.03
N MET A 42 -7.02 -13.04 15.97
CA MET A 42 -5.68 -13.62 16.05
C MET A 42 -4.60 -12.76 15.39
N TRP A 43 -4.95 -12.05 14.32
CA TRP A 43 -4.00 -11.33 13.48
C TRP A 43 -4.45 -9.91 13.19
N LYS A 44 -3.47 -9.03 13.03
CA LYS A 44 -3.63 -7.67 12.51
C LYS A 44 -2.70 -7.50 11.32
N ALA A 45 -3.25 -6.94 10.24
CA ALA A 45 -2.48 -6.55 9.07
C ALA A 45 -2.64 -5.05 8.86
N SER A 46 -1.53 -4.38 8.59
CA SER A 46 -1.50 -2.98 8.18
C SER A 46 -0.70 -2.84 6.91
N LEU A 47 -1.29 -2.17 5.95
CA LEU A 47 -0.65 -1.75 4.72
C LEU A 47 -0.44 -0.25 4.81
N ASN A 48 0.81 0.16 5.09
CA ASN A 48 1.19 1.56 5.11
C ASN A 48 1.71 1.93 3.73
N MET A 49 0.99 2.81 3.04
CA MET A 49 1.27 3.18 1.66
C MET A 49 1.63 4.65 1.61
N GLN A 50 2.93 4.94 1.50
CA GLN A 50 3.42 6.28 1.24
C GLN A 50 3.69 6.43 -0.26
N ILE A 51 2.73 7.02 -0.98
CA ILE A 51 2.82 7.18 -2.43
C ILE A 51 4.09 7.98 -2.79
N GLY A 52 4.98 7.38 -3.58
CA GLY A 52 6.24 7.99 -4.05
C GLY A 52 7.48 7.73 -3.18
N TYR A 53 7.35 7.00 -2.05
CA TYR A 53 8.46 6.57 -1.21
C TYR A 53 8.46 5.04 -1.05
N ASN A 54 8.21 4.56 0.17
CA ASN A 54 8.17 3.15 0.53
C ASN A 54 6.76 2.78 0.94
N ASN A 55 6.43 1.53 0.70
CA ASN A 55 5.13 0.96 1.03
C ASN A 55 5.44 -0.30 1.82
N GLU A 56 4.91 -0.43 3.01
CA GLU A 56 5.26 -1.52 3.91
C GLU A 56 4.01 -2.31 4.25
N LEU A 57 4.09 -3.63 4.05
CA LEU A 57 3.12 -4.56 4.60
C LEU A 57 3.66 -5.04 5.94
N VAL A 58 2.88 -4.82 6.99
CA VAL A 58 3.20 -5.28 8.34
C VAL A 58 2.08 -6.20 8.81
N ILE A 59 2.45 -7.40 9.23
CA ILE A 59 1.54 -8.37 9.83
C ILE A 59 2.02 -8.65 11.25
N THR A 60 1.10 -8.61 12.20
CA THR A 60 1.38 -8.79 13.62
C THR A 60 0.35 -9.71 14.26
N LEU A 61 0.76 -10.55 15.19
CA LEU A 61 -0.18 -11.27 16.05
C LEU A 61 -0.85 -10.30 17.03
N THR A 62 -2.15 -10.50 17.26
CA THR A 62 -2.91 -9.72 18.25
C THR A 62 -3.04 -10.42 19.60
N THR A 63 -2.62 -11.68 19.68
CA THR A 63 -2.80 -12.51 20.88
C THR A 63 -1.51 -13.21 21.26
N GLU A 64 -1.19 -13.18 22.56
CA GLU A 64 -0.07 -13.92 23.17
C GLU A 64 -0.36 -15.41 23.33
N LYS A 65 -1.57 -15.87 22.97
CA LYS A 65 -2.02 -17.26 23.16
C LYS A 65 -1.42 -18.24 22.16
N PHE A 66 -0.68 -17.76 21.18
CA PHE A 66 -0.12 -18.56 20.11
C PHE A 66 1.33 -18.17 19.86
N GLU A 67 2.22 -19.16 19.77
CA GLU A 67 3.62 -18.93 19.42
C GLU A 67 3.71 -18.50 17.95
N PRO A 68 4.40 -17.39 17.63
CA PRO A 68 4.49 -16.93 16.27
C PRO A 68 5.23 -17.93 15.39
N PRO A 69 4.67 -18.30 14.22
CA PRO A 69 5.35 -19.18 13.28
C PRO A 69 6.60 -18.49 12.74
N SER A 70 7.67 -19.23 12.48
CA SER A 70 8.88 -18.64 11.89
C SER A 70 8.63 -18.04 10.50
N GLU A 71 7.64 -18.57 9.78
CA GLU A 71 7.32 -18.19 8.41
C GLU A 71 5.80 -18.18 8.20
N ILE A 72 5.33 -17.26 7.36
CA ILE A 72 3.94 -17.19 6.90
C ILE A 72 3.89 -16.97 5.39
N PHE A 73 2.84 -17.45 4.75
CA PHE A 73 2.54 -17.08 3.36
C PHE A 73 1.43 -16.06 3.33
N VAL A 74 1.58 -15.04 2.50
CA VAL A 74 0.67 -13.90 2.44
C VAL A 74 0.20 -13.69 1.01
N ASP A 75 -1.10 -13.47 0.86
CA ASP A 75 -1.72 -13.11 -0.40
C ASP A 75 -2.57 -11.85 -0.22
N ILE A 76 -2.36 -10.84 -1.06
CA ILE A 76 -3.17 -9.62 -1.09
C ILE A 76 -4.19 -9.77 -2.20
N LEU A 77 -5.46 -9.67 -1.84
CA LEU A 77 -6.60 -9.77 -2.73
C LEU A 77 -7.19 -8.37 -2.96
N VAL A 78 -7.44 -8.04 -4.23
CA VAL A 78 -8.24 -6.87 -4.63
C VAL A 78 -9.41 -7.37 -5.46
N LYS A 79 -10.65 -7.17 -4.98
CA LYS A 79 -11.86 -7.76 -5.60
C LYS A 79 -11.72 -9.27 -5.81
N ASP A 80 -11.35 -9.98 -4.75
CA ASP A 80 -11.12 -11.43 -4.72
C ASP A 80 -10.04 -11.96 -5.68
N LYS A 81 -9.22 -11.09 -6.28
CA LYS A 81 -8.11 -11.50 -7.15
C LYS A 81 -6.79 -11.26 -6.45
N SER A 82 -5.96 -12.29 -6.40
CA SER A 82 -4.57 -12.18 -5.95
C SER A 82 -3.82 -11.19 -6.83
N VAL A 83 -3.24 -10.19 -6.18
CA VAL A 83 -2.38 -9.19 -6.83
C VAL A 83 -0.94 -9.26 -6.34
N TYR A 84 -0.71 -9.83 -5.16
CA TYR A 84 0.61 -9.97 -4.57
C TYR A 84 0.65 -11.19 -3.67
N THR A 85 1.65 -12.03 -3.85
CA THR A 85 1.88 -13.20 -3.02
C THR A 85 3.33 -13.21 -2.60
N ASP A 86 3.58 -13.47 -1.33
CA ASP A 86 4.92 -13.51 -0.78
C ASP A 86 5.03 -14.44 0.41
N LYS A 87 6.26 -14.85 0.73
CA LYS A 87 6.58 -15.63 1.90
C LYS A 87 7.36 -14.72 2.86
N LEU A 88 6.82 -14.51 4.06
CA LEU A 88 7.42 -13.64 5.05
C LEU A 88 8.03 -14.46 6.18
N GLU A 89 9.23 -14.05 6.59
CA GLU A 89 9.91 -14.56 7.77
C GLU A 89 9.64 -13.62 8.95
N ILE A 90 9.59 -14.18 10.15
CA ILE A 90 9.46 -13.40 11.38
C ILE A 90 10.67 -12.47 11.53
N GLU A 91 10.44 -11.20 11.85
CA GLU A 91 11.52 -10.30 12.21
C GLU A 91 12.08 -10.69 13.59
N ASP A 92 13.40 -10.88 13.63
CA ASP A 92 14.15 -10.94 14.89
C ASP A 92 14.06 -9.58 15.59
N ASN A 93 13.14 -9.48 16.52
CA ASN A 93 13.00 -8.31 17.38
C ASN A 93 13.11 -8.73 18.86
N ASN A 94 13.48 -7.78 19.72
CA ASN A 94 13.60 -8.02 21.16
C ASN A 94 12.24 -8.32 21.85
N PHE A 95 11.15 -8.39 21.11
CA PHE A 95 9.77 -8.57 21.57
C PHE A 95 9.14 -9.80 20.90
N SER A 96 9.74 -10.97 21.13
CA SER A 96 9.36 -12.26 20.53
C SER A 96 7.88 -12.64 20.69
N GLN A 97 7.18 -12.08 21.68
CA GLN A 97 5.78 -12.38 21.97
C GLN A 97 4.78 -11.81 20.94
N PHE A 98 5.17 -10.84 20.11
CA PHE A 98 4.23 -10.15 19.23
C PHE A 98 4.31 -10.54 17.75
N GLY A 99 5.31 -11.36 17.36
CA GLY A 99 5.46 -11.92 16.02
C GLY A 99 5.23 -10.92 14.89
N ILE A 100 6.27 -10.20 14.49
CA ILE A 100 6.17 -9.17 13.45
C ILE A 100 6.73 -9.72 12.14
N TYR A 101 5.98 -9.57 11.06
CA TYR A 101 6.40 -9.89 9.70
C TYR A 101 6.32 -8.62 8.86
N LYS A 102 7.38 -8.30 8.12
CA LYS A 102 7.42 -7.13 7.25
C LYS A 102 7.94 -7.44 5.87
N CYS A 103 7.39 -6.77 4.87
CA CYS A 103 8.01 -6.68 3.56
C CYS A 103 7.75 -5.34 2.88
N ASN A 104 8.61 -5.02 1.92
CA ASN A 104 8.41 -3.89 1.03
C ASN A 104 7.38 -4.27 -0.03
N PHE A 105 6.22 -3.61 0.00
CA PHE A 105 5.08 -3.91 -0.86
C PHE A 105 4.98 -2.87 -1.98
N ASN A 106 5.33 -3.16 -3.24
CA ASN A 106 5.20 -2.15 -4.30
C ASN A 106 3.73 -1.83 -4.64
N SER A 107 3.19 -0.82 -3.97
CA SER A 107 1.78 -0.47 -4.03
C SER A 107 1.39 0.22 -5.35
N ILE A 108 2.32 0.88 -6.05
CA ILE A 108 2.06 1.63 -7.29
C ILE A 108 1.45 0.72 -8.37
N LYS A 109 1.86 -0.55 -8.43
CA LYS A 109 1.38 -1.52 -9.43
C LYS A 109 -0.08 -1.97 -9.20
N TYR A 110 -0.57 -1.89 -7.97
CA TYR A 110 -1.82 -2.54 -7.55
C TYR A 110 -2.90 -1.55 -7.12
N LEU A 111 -2.48 -0.35 -6.72
CA LEU A 111 -3.33 0.64 -6.07
C LEU A 111 -4.09 1.59 -7.01
N GLU A 112 -3.78 1.71 -8.30
CA GLU A 112 -4.51 2.63 -9.20
C GLU A 112 -6.03 2.32 -9.33
N LYS A 113 -6.54 1.26 -8.70
CA LYS A 113 -7.92 0.76 -8.82
C LYS A 113 -8.65 0.73 -7.46
N ASN A 114 -9.36 1.81 -7.14
CA ASN A 114 -10.49 1.91 -6.17
C ASN A 114 -10.49 0.92 -4.97
N TYR A 115 -9.96 1.39 -3.84
CA TYR A 115 -9.58 0.68 -2.60
C TYR A 115 -10.68 0.16 -1.67
N LYS A 116 -11.88 -0.10 -2.19
CA LYS A 116 -13.01 -0.45 -1.30
C LYS A 116 -13.04 -1.91 -0.86
N ASP A 117 -12.24 -2.75 -1.51
CA ASP A 117 -12.33 -4.20 -1.39
C ASP A 117 -10.93 -4.82 -1.48
N VAL A 118 -10.19 -4.67 -0.37
CA VAL A 118 -8.83 -5.19 -0.20
C VAL A 118 -8.81 -6.09 1.03
N SER A 119 -8.23 -7.26 0.90
CA SER A 119 -8.02 -8.18 2.04
C SER A 119 -6.65 -8.83 1.96
N VAL A 120 -6.12 -9.19 3.12
CA VAL A 120 -4.88 -9.96 3.24
C VAL A 120 -5.23 -11.35 3.71
N THR A 121 -4.82 -12.36 2.97
CA THR A 121 -4.93 -13.76 3.37
C THR A 121 -3.58 -14.22 3.89
N VAL A 122 -3.56 -14.77 5.09
CA VAL A 122 -2.38 -15.35 5.73
C VAL A 122 -2.58 -16.85 5.80
N SER A 123 -1.63 -17.62 5.28
CA SER A 123 -1.62 -19.08 5.35
C SER A 123 -0.56 -19.56 6.32
N VAL A 124 -0.98 -20.29 7.36
CA VAL A 124 -0.12 -20.86 8.41
C VAL A 124 -0.64 -22.26 8.74
N ASN A 125 0.23 -23.28 8.73
CA ASN A 125 -0.11 -24.66 9.11
C ASN A 125 -1.39 -25.19 8.44
N ASP A 126 -1.52 -24.99 7.12
CA ASP A 126 -2.70 -25.35 6.31
C ASP A 126 -4.01 -24.62 6.65
N GLU A 127 -3.99 -23.66 7.56
CA GLU A 127 -5.11 -22.76 7.83
C GLU A 127 -4.99 -21.46 7.03
N LEU A 128 -6.12 -21.04 6.43
CA LEU A 128 -6.24 -19.77 5.71
C LEU A 128 -7.01 -18.76 6.55
N ILE A 129 -6.38 -17.63 6.81
CA ILE A 129 -6.92 -16.56 7.63
C ILE A 129 -7.03 -15.30 6.79
N THR A 130 -8.25 -14.87 6.50
CA THR A 130 -8.49 -13.62 5.77
C THR A 130 -8.71 -12.46 6.72
N ILE A 131 -7.99 -11.37 6.49
CA ILE A 131 -8.04 -10.13 7.22
C ILE A 131 -8.60 -9.06 6.26
N PRO A 132 -9.86 -8.64 6.40
CA PRO A 132 -10.41 -7.56 5.59
C PRO A 132 -9.72 -6.25 5.97
N LEU A 133 -9.19 -5.54 4.98
CA LEU A 133 -8.52 -4.26 5.21
C LEU A 133 -9.49 -3.11 4.92
N ASN A 134 -9.64 -2.21 5.88
CA ASN A 134 -10.43 -1.00 5.70
C ASN A 134 -9.51 0.21 5.61
N SER A 135 -9.73 1.07 4.61
CA SER A 135 -9.00 2.33 4.50
C SER A 135 -9.34 3.20 5.71
N ILE A 136 -8.31 3.57 6.46
CA ILE A 136 -8.43 4.64 7.44
C ILE A 136 -8.47 5.92 6.61
N LYS A 137 -9.57 6.70 6.72
CA LYS A 137 -9.59 8.04 6.14
C LYS A 137 -8.56 8.88 6.88
N THR A 138 -7.43 9.15 6.25
CA THR A 138 -6.53 10.24 6.64
C THR A 138 -7.14 11.54 6.09
N ASN A 139 -7.56 12.41 7.02
CA ASN A 139 -8.07 13.76 6.73
C ASN A 139 -7.00 14.63 6.05
#